data_AF-A0A1P8WC00-F1
#
_entry.id   AF-A0A1P8WC00-F1
#
_cell.length_a   1.000
_cell.length_b   1.000
_cell.length_c   1.000
_cell.angle_alpha   90.00
_cell.angle_beta   90.00
_cell.angle_gamma   90.00
#
_symmetry.space_group_name_H-M   'P 1'
#
loop_
_entity.id
_entity.type
_entity.pdbx_description
1 polymer ?
#
loop_
_entity_poly.entity_id
_entity_poly.type
_entity_poly.pdbx_seq_one_letter_code
_entity_poly.pdbx_strand_id
1 'polypeptide(L)' 'MLGVIEEGAYADILLIDGNPLEDIEVLTEPKKNLALIMKGGKVFKNTIE' A
#
# COMPACT_ATOMS: atom_id res chain seq x y z
N MET A 1 4.02 -8.93 -13.42
CA MET A 1 4.06 -9.76 -12.19
C MET A 1 3.43 -8.98 -11.03
N LEU A 2 2.90 -9.67 -10.01
CA LEU A 2 2.28 -9.05 -8.81
C LEU A 2 3.01 -9.51 -7.54
N GLY A 3 2.92 -8.71 -6.47
CA GLY A 3 3.45 -9.06 -5.14
C GLY A 3 4.93 -8.73 -4.90
N VAL A 4 5.58 -8.01 -5.82
CA VAL A 4 6.97 -7.58 -5.70
C VAL A 4 7.15 -6.18 -6.29
N ILE A 5 8.04 -5.39 -5.68
CA ILE A 5 8.41 -4.06 -6.15
C ILE A 5 9.71 -4.20 -6.95
N GLU A 6 9.59 -4.26 -8.27
CA GLU A 6 10.70 -4.39 -9.20
C GLU A 6 10.34 -3.83 -10.59
N GLU A 7 11.35 -3.61 -11.43
CA GLU A 7 11.14 -3.16 -12.80
C GLU A 7 10.32 -4.18 -13.61
N GLY A 8 9.32 -3.70 -14.35
CA GLY A 8 8.42 -4.55 -15.14
C GLY A 8 7.30 -5.22 -14.34
N ALA A 9 7.25 -5.06 -13.01
CA ALA A 9 6.09 -5.44 -12.21
C ALA A 9 4.91 -4.45 -12.38
N TYR A 10 3.70 -4.90 -12.03
CA TYR A 10 2.55 -4.00 -12.02
C TYR A 10 2.71 -2.97 -10.89
N ALA A 11 2.37 -1.71 -11.18
CA ALA A 11 2.34 -0.64 -10.20
C ALA A 11 1.08 -0.71 -9.31
N ASP A 12 0.96 -1.81 -8.57
CA ASP A 12 -0.03 -2.04 -7.52
C ASP A 12 0.68 -1.87 -6.17
N ILE A 13 0.40 -0.76 -5.47
CA ILE A 13 1.15 -0.33 -4.29
C ILE A 13 0.19 0.07 -3.18
N LEU A 14 0.47 -0.37 -1.97
CA LEU A 14 -0.15 0.10 -0.74
C LEU A 14 0.91 0.90 0.04
N LEU A 15 0.55 2.11 0.50
CA LEU A 15 1.33 2.84 1.50
C LEU A 15 0.60 2.74 2.83
N ILE A 16 1.27 2.14 3.81
CA ILE A 16 0.75 1.95 5.16
C ILE A 16 1.59 2.72 6.17
N ASP A 17 0.95 3.25 7.19
CA ASP A 17 1.58 3.85 8.37
C ASP A 17 1.85 2.74 9.41
N GLY A 18 3.12 2.38 9.54
CA GLY A 18 3.59 1.26 10.37
C GLY A 18 4.34 0.20 9.58
N ASN A 19 4.95 -0.75 10.30
CA ASN A 19 5.73 -1.84 9.72
C ASN A 19 5.03 -3.20 9.97
N PRO A 20 4.48 -3.86 8.93
CA PRO A 20 3.77 -5.13 9.08
C PRO A 20 4.67 -6.31 9.45
N LEU A 21 6.01 -6.14 9.33
CA LEU A 21 6.97 -7.13 9.82
C LEU A 21 7.16 -7.06 11.34
N GLU A 22 6.87 -5.92 11.95
CA GLU A 22 6.94 -5.71 13.40
C GLU A 22 5.58 -5.92 14.07
N ASP A 23 4.51 -5.41 13.45
CA ASP A 23 3.13 -5.56 13.91
C ASP A 23 2.19 -5.78 12.73
N ILE A 24 1.66 -7.00 12.59
CA ILE A 24 0.77 -7.35 11.48
C ILE A 24 -0.62 -6.69 11.59
N GLU A 25 -1.02 -6.24 12.78
CA GLU A 25 -2.31 -5.58 13.01
C GLU A 25 -2.43 -4.25 12.26
N VAL A 26 -1.31 -3.67 11.80
CA VAL A 26 -1.36 -2.47 10.96
C VAL A 26 -2.18 -2.68 9.68
N LEU A 27 -2.28 -3.92 9.19
CA LEU A 27 -3.06 -4.28 8.01
C LEU A 27 -4.56 -4.49 8.32
N THR A 28 -4.94 -4.71 9.58
CA THR A 28 -6.32 -4.98 9.99
C THR A 28 -7.13 -3.70 10.20
N GLU A 29 -6.46 -2.54 10.35
CA GLU A 29 -7.07 -1.21 10.48
C GLU A 29 -6.85 -0.29 9.24
N PRO A 30 -7.33 -0.63 8.03
CA PRO A 30 -7.02 0.11 6.80
C PRO A 30 -7.61 1.53 6.76
N LYS A 31 -8.59 1.86 7.60
CA LYS A 31 -9.07 3.26 7.69
C LYS A 31 -8.06 4.17 8.36
N LYS A 32 -7.29 3.63 9.30
CA LYS A 32 -6.30 4.35 10.09
C LYS A 32 -4.92 4.32 9.41
N ASN A 33 -4.48 3.13 8.99
CA ASN A 33 -3.09 2.93 8.61
C ASN A 33 -2.87 2.97 7.09
N LEU A 34 -3.87 2.71 6.25
CA LEU A 34 -3.66 2.67 4.79
C LEU A 34 -3.81 4.08 4.18
N ALA A 35 -2.69 4.77 3.97
CA ALA A 35 -2.67 6.16 3.51
C ALA A 35 -2.83 6.30 1.99
N LEU A 36 -2.30 5.35 1.20
CA LEU A 36 -2.39 5.37 -0.26
C LEU A 36 -2.68 3.98 -0.85
N ILE A 37 -3.51 3.97 -1.89
CA ILE A 37 -3.78 2.80 -2.73
C ILE A 37 -3.52 3.19 -4.17
N MET A 38 -2.54 2.54 -4.80
CA MET A 38 -2.28 2.61 -6.24
C MET A 38 -2.60 1.26 -6.87
N LYS A 39 -3.28 1.27 -8.01
CA LYS A 39 -3.56 0.09 -8.82
C LYS A 39 -3.30 0.39 -10.28
N GLY A 40 -2.44 -0.39 -10.91
CA GLY A 40 -2.03 -0.23 -12.30
C GLY A 40 -1.49 1.18 -12.60
N GLY A 41 -0.78 1.78 -11.65
CA GLY A 41 -0.23 3.14 -11.78
C GLY A 41 -1.23 4.27 -11.56
N LYS A 42 -2.50 3.96 -11.24
CA LYS A 42 -3.53 4.96 -10.92
C LYS A 42 -3.76 5.02 -9.41
N VAL A 43 -3.85 6.23 -8.87
CA VAL A 43 -4.17 6.45 -7.46
C VAL A 43 -5.68 6.33 -7.24
N PHE A 44 -6.08 5.48 -6.30
CA PHE A 44 -7.49 5.24 -5.91
C PHE A 44 -7.83 5.79 -4.52
N LYS A 45 -6.82 5.91 -3.64
CA LYS A 45 -6.93 6.55 -2.33
C LYS A 45 -5.63 7.31 -2.08
N ASN A 46 -5.75 8.53 -1.58
CA ASN A 46 -4.65 9.35 -1.09
C ASN A 46 -5.16 10.21 0.07
N THR A 47 -4.52 10.11 1.24
CA THR A 47 -4.86 10.92 2.42
C THR A 47 -3.69 11.81 2.87
N ILE A 48 -2.69 12.00 2.01
CA ILE A 48 -1.43 12.71 2.30
C ILE A 48 -1.40 14.10 1.64
N GLU A 49 -2.52 14.56 1.06
CA GLU A 49 -2.65 15.88 0.46
C GLU A 49 -2.76 17.01 1.50
#